data_AF-A0AAP5T8X4-F1
#
_entry.id   AF-A0AAP5T8X4-F1
#
_cell.length_a   1.000
_cell.length_b   1.000
_cell.length_c   1.000
_cell.angle_alpha   90.00
_cell.angle_beta   90.00
_cell.angle_gamma   90.00
#
_symmetry.space_group_name_H-M   'P 1'
#
loop_
_entity.id
_entity.type
_entity.pdbx_description
1 polymer ?
#
loop_
_entity_poly.entity_id
_entity_poly.type
_entity_poly.pdbx_seq_one_letter_code
_entity_poly.pdbx_strand_id
1 'polypeptide(L)'
;MLTEFARDHAFTIAWFGIMSFVWFGWGQEDPPRSRRGWLGASSAVGLIVAGIFGFAVFTRWSDGSALDGQYAWFGVVVGLEVLLAAVGCLVLARRGQGRWMAWWVAVVVALHFLPLAVFLRDPSLAGLGVVQAIGLAVLVGRLGRTQAPTSRHVGPWMGVTLFVFAGISTAIFLATIGSPW
;
A
#
# COMPACT_ATOMS: atom_id res chain seq x y z
N MET A 1 2.45 11.41 8.38
CA MET A 1 1.02 11.32 8.74
C MET A 1 0.62 12.49 9.61
N LEU A 2 -0.67 12.80 9.60
CA LEU A 2 -1.29 13.93 10.31
C LEU A 2 -2.38 13.49 11.30
N THR A 3 -2.58 12.18 11.48
CA THR A 3 -3.50 11.63 12.48
C THR A 3 -3.08 11.99 13.92
N GLU A 4 -4.07 12.20 14.77
CA GLU A 4 -3.92 12.40 16.22
C GLU A 4 -3.79 11.07 17.00
N PHE A 5 -4.10 9.94 16.36
CA PHE A 5 -4.14 8.62 17.01
C PHE A 5 -2.81 7.89 16.85
N ALA A 6 -2.05 7.74 17.94
CA ALA A 6 -0.76 7.06 17.95
C ALA A 6 -0.86 5.59 17.48
N ARG A 7 -1.92 4.87 17.89
CA ARG A 7 -2.21 3.50 17.45
C ARG A 7 -2.42 3.41 15.94
N ASP A 8 -3.22 4.30 15.37
CA ASP A 8 -3.49 4.31 13.92
C ASP A 8 -2.26 4.70 13.12
N HIS A 9 -1.43 5.62 13.64
CA HIS A 9 -0.14 5.98 13.06
C HIS A 9 0.79 4.76 13.03
N ALA A 10 0.97 4.07 14.16
CA ALA A 10 1.80 2.87 14.22
C ALA A 10 1.25 1.76 13.29
N PHE A 11 -0.07 1.54 13.30
CA PHE A 11 -0.73 0.56 12.45
C PHE A 11 -0.50 0.84 10.98
N THR A 12 -0.64 2.09 10.54
CA THR A 12 -0.45 2.46 9.14
C THR A 12 1.00 2.26 8.69
N ILE A 13 1.98 2.57 9.54
CA ILE A 13 3.40 2.28 9.25
C ILE A 13 3.61 0.76 9.11
N ALA A 14 3.08 -0.03 10.06
CA ALA A 14 3.20 -1.47 10.02
C ALA A 14 2.57 -2.06 8.76
N TRP A 15 1.34 -1.63 8.46
CA TRP A 15 0.57 -2.06 7.30
C TRP A 15 1.28 -1.69 5.99
N PHE A 16 1.85 -0.50 5.88
CA PHE A 16 2.60 -0.10 4.70
C PHE A 16 3.91 -0.87 4.54
N GLY A 17 4.53 -1.30 5.64
CA GLY A 17 5.64 -2.26 5.60
C GLY A 17 5.23 -3.59 4.96
N ILE A 18 4.10 -4.16 5.38
CA ILE A 18 3.54 -5.39 4.79
C ILE A 18 3.19 -5.18 3.31
N MET A 19 2.47 -4.09 3.00
CA MET A 19 2.06 -3.81 1.63
C MET A 19 3.26 -3.56 0.72
N SER A 20 4.32 -2.91 1.23
CA SER A 20 5.58 -2.76 0.50
C SER A 20 6.19 -4.14 0.19
N PHE A 21 6.24 -5.04 1.17
CA PHE A 21 6.68 -6.43 0.97
C PHE A 21 5.89 -7.13 -0.14
N VAL A 22 4.55 -7.05 -0.09
CA VAL A 22 3.66 -7.67 -1.08
C VAL A 22 3.89 -7.10 -2.48
N TRP A 23 3.94 -5.77 -2.62
CA TRP A 23 4.11 -5.13 -3.92
C TRP A 23 5.50 -5.33 -4.52
N PHE A 24 6.56 -5.33 -3.70
CA PHE A 24 7.88 -5.75 -4.16
C PHE A 24 7.89 -7.22 -4.58
N GLY A 25 7.16 -8.09 -3.86
CA GLY A 25 6.95 -9.49 -4.23
C GLY A 25 6.28 -9.64 -5.60
N TRP A 26 5.22 -8.88 -5.89
CA TRP A 26 4.62 -8.83 -7.23
C TRP A 26 5.62 -8.33 -8.28
N GLY A 27 6.48 -7.38 -7.92
CA GLY A 27 7.57 -6.91 -8.77
C GLY A 27 8.61 -7.98 -9.13
N GLN A 28 8.62 -9.13 -8.45
CA GLN A 28 9.47 -10.28 -8.74
C GLN A 28 8.88 -11.19 -9.83
N GLU A 29 7.75 -10.83 -10.43
CA GLU A 29 7.28 -11.44 -11.68
C GLU A 29 8.10 -10.91 -12.87
N ASP A 30 8.94 -11.77 -13.46
CA ASP A 30 9.90 -11.44 -14.54
C ASP A 30 10.81 -10.20 -14.31
N PRO A 31 11.54 -10.11 -13.18
CA PRO A 31 12.38 -8.95 -12.89
C PRO A 31 13.68 -8.98 -13.71
N PRO A 32 14.13 -7.81 -14.21
CA PRO A 32 15.47 -7.69 -14.76
C PRO A 32 16.51 -8.16 -13.72
N ARG A 33 17.57 -8.85 -14.17
CA ARG A 33 18.60 -9.43 -13.28
C ARG A 33 19.15 -8.41 -12.27
N SER A 34 19.38 -7.17 -12.70
CA SER A 34 19.90 -6.09 -11.85
C SER A 34 18.96 -5.65 -10.73
N ARG A 35 17.65 -5.92 -10.81
CA ARG A 35 16.65 -5.49 -9.81
C ARG A 35 16.30 -6.58 -8.80
N ARG A 36 16.71 -7.83 -9.03
CA ARG A 36 16.32 -8.97 -8.18
C ARG A 36 16.77 -8.80 -6.73
N GLY A 37 18.05 -8.46 -6.53
CA GLY A 37 18.61 -8.23 -5.19
C GLY A 37 17.93 -7.05 -4.48
N TRP A 38 17.70 -5.95 -5.19
CA TRP A 38 17.02 -4.78 -4.65
C TRP A 38 15.57 -5.07 -4.23
N LEU A 39 14.80 -5.80 -5.05
CA LEU A 39 13.43 -6.20 -4.73
C LEU A 39 13.39 -7.08 -3.48
N GLY A 40 14.25 -8.11 -3.42
CA GLY A 40 14.33 -9.00 -2.27
C GLY A 40 14.72 -8.27 -0.98
N ALA A 41 15.74 -7.40 -1.05
CA ALA A 41 16.16 -6.59 0.09
C ALA A 41 15.03 -5.65 0.55
N SER A 42 14.34 -4.96 -0.37
CA SER A 42 13.26 -4.04 -0.03
C SER A 42 12.05 -4.76 0.58
N SER A 43 11.73 -5.97 0.09
CA SER A 43 10.74 -6.87 0.71
C SER A 43 11.11 -7.19 2.17
N ALA A 44 12.37 -7.57 2.44
CA ALA A 44 12.82 -7.88 3.79
C ALA A 44 12.75 -6.67 4.73
N VAL A 45 13.17 -5.48 4.27
CA VAL A 45 13.08 -4.25 5.09
C VAL A 45 11.62 -3.89 5.36
N GLY A 46 10.71 -4.06 4.39
CA GLY A 46 9.27 -3.86 4.60
C GLY A 46 8.72 -4.74 5.73
N LEU A 47 9.11 -6.02 5.78
CA LEU A 47 8.73 -6.93 6.87
C LEU A 47 9.31 -6.53 8.22
N ILE A 48 10.55 -6.04 8.27
CA ILE A 48 11.17 -5.55 9.51
C ILE A 48 10.39 -4.36 10.06
N VAL A 49 10.08 -3.37 9.20
CA VAL A 49 9.26 -2.20 9.57
C VAL A 49 7.89 -2.66 10.08
N ALA A 50 7.26 -3.60 9.39
CA ALA A 50 5.99 -4.19 9.80
C ALA A 50 6.05 -4.84 11.19
N GLY A 51 7.10 -5.61 11.48
CA GLY A 51 7.29 -6.27 12.78
C GLY A 51 7.47 -5.27 13.92
N ILE A 52 8.34 -4.26 13.73
CA ILE A 52 8.62 -3.24 14.74
C ILE A 52 7.34 -2.46 15.09
N PHE A 53 6.65 -1.93 14.07
CA PHE A 53 5.45 -1.12 14.31
C PHE A 53 4.22 -1.97 14.65
N GLY A 54 4.17 -3.23 14.23
CA GLY A 54 3.16 -4.18 14.69
C GLY A 54 3.27 -4.42 16.20
N PHE A 55 4.49 -4.52 16.73
CA PHE A 55 4.71 -4.55 18.17
C PHE A 55 4.31 -3.23 18.85
N ALA A 56 4.59 -2.08 18.23
CA ALA A 56 4.16 -0.77 18.74
C ALA A 56 2.64 -0.59 18.79
N VAL A 57 1.89 -1.24 17.88
CA VAL A 57 0.42 -1.33 17.94
C VAL A 57 -0.02 -2.20 19.10
N PHE A 58 0.64 -3.36 19.31
CA PHE A 58 0.33 -4.26 20.42
C PHE A 58 0.50 -3.59 21.78
N THR A 59 1.54 -2.78 21.98
CA THR A 59 1.75 -2.03 23.23
C THR A 59 0.75 -0.90 23.44
N ARG A 60 0.04 -0.46 22.38
CA ARG A 60 -0.94 0.62 22.36
C ARG A 60 -2.36 0.13 22.11
N TRP A 61 -2.65 -1.14 22.39
CA TRP A 61 -3.93 -1.75 22.05
C TRP A 61 -5.13 -1.01 22.66
N SER A 62 -4.96 -0.45 23.86
CA SER A 62 -5.99 0.31 24.60
C SER A 62 -6.19 1.75 24.12
N ASP A 63 -5.34 2.27 23.24
CA ASP A 63 -5.46 3.64 22.74
C ASP A 63 -6.66 3.76 21.78
N GLY A 64 -7.23 4.96 21.67
CA GLY A 64 -8.34 5.23 20.74
C GLY A 64 -7.96 5.13 19.27
N SER A 65 -8.96 5.09 18.39
CA SER A 65 -8.79 5.12 16.93
C SER A 65 -9.82 5.99 16.24
N ALA A 66 -9.44 6.55 15.10
CA ALA A 66 -10.34 7.24 14.20
C ALA A 66 -11.48 6.33 13.69
N LEU A 67 -11.28 5.01 13.71
CA LEU A 67 -12.26 4.01 13.28
C LEU A 67 -13.31 3.67 14.34
N ASP A 68 -13.17 4.13 15.58
CA ASP A 68 -14.13 3.87 16.64
C ASP A 68 -15.54 4.36 16.23
N GLY A 69 -16.52 3.45 16.25
CA GLY A 69 -17.88 3.69 15.76
C GLY A 69 -18.09 3.61 14.24
N GLN A 70 -17.04 3.38 13.45
CA GLN A 70 -17.10 3.37 11.98
C GLN A 70 -16.66 2.03 11.34
N TYR A 71 -16.22 1.05 12.13
CA TYR A 71 -15.70 -0.24 11.64
C TYR A 71 -16.61 -0.96 10.63
N ALA A 72 -17.93 -0.95 10.83
CA ALA A 72 -18.87 -1.60 9.92
C ALA A 72 -18.85 -0.95 8.53
N TRP A 73 -18.88 0.39 8.48
CA TRP A 73 -18.83 1.14 7.22
C TRP A 73 -17.47 1.02 6.53
N PHE A 74 -16.39 1.07 7.32
CA PHE A 74 -15.05 0.80 6.82
C PHE A 74 -14.99 -0.59 6.15
N GLY A 75 -15.52 -1.63 6.80
CA GLY A 75 -15.58 -2.98 6.26
C GLY A 75 -16.41 -3.10 4.99
N VAL A 76 -17.55 -2.40 4.89
CA VAL A 76 -18.38 -2.37 3.67
C VAL A 76 -17.61 -1.75 2.50
N VAL A 77 -16.96 -0.61 2.72
CA VAL A 77 -16.17 0.07 1.67
C VAL A 77 -15.02 -0.81 1.19
N VAL A 78 -14.23 -1.35 2.12
CA VAL A 78 -13.14 -2.29 1.81
C VAL A 78 -13.67 -3.52 1.07
N GLY A 79 -14.80 -4.08 1.50
CA GLY A 79 -15.42 -5.24 0.84
C GLY A 79 -15.82 -4.95 -0.60
N LEU A 80 -16.40 -3.77 -0.87
CA LEU A 80 -16.73 -3.33 -2.23
C LEU A 80 -15.50 -3.12 -3.10
N GLU A 81 -14.41 -2.58 -2.54
CA GLU A 81 -13.16 -2.37 -3.26
C GLU A 81 -12.45 -3.69 -3.58
N VAL A 82 -12.45 -4.64 -2.64
CA VAL A 82 -11.95 -6.01 -2.88
C VAL A 82 -12.78 -6.70 -3.96
N LEU A 83 -14.11 -6.53 -3.94
CA LEU A 83 -14.98 -7.06 -4.98
C LEU A 83 -14.68 -6.42 -6.34
N LEU A 84 -14.45 -5.10 -6.39
CA LEU A 84 -14.06 -4.38 -7.60
C LEU A 84 -12.73 -4.89 -8.17
N ALA A 85 -11.73 -5.10 -7.31
CA ALA A 85 -10.46 -5.70 -7.69
C ALA A 85 -10.66 -7.11 -8.28
N ALA A 86 -11.42 -7.97 -7.58
CA ALA A 86 -11.69 -9.34 -7.99
C ALA A 86 -12.46 -9.42 -9.32
N VAL A 87 -13.52 -8.64 -9.47
CA VAL A 87 -14.34 -8.59 -10.70
C VAL A 87 -13.50 -8.11 -11.89
N GLY A 88 -12.71 -7.05 -11.73
CA GLY A 88 -11.86 -6.60 -12.83
C GLY A 88 -10.77 -7.60 -13.21
N CYS A 89 -10.16 -8.29 -12.24
CA CYS A 89 -9.26 -9.41 -12.53
C CYS A 89 -9.96 -10.54 -13.30
N LEU A 90 -11.18 -10.90 -12.90
CA LEU A 90 -11.97 -11.93 -13.58
C LEU A 90 -12.32 -11.53 -15.02
N VAL A 91 -12.68 -10.27 -15.26
CA VAL A 91 -12.94 -9.74 -16.60
C VAL A 91 -11.68 -9.76 -17.46
N LEU A 92 -10.53 -9.34 -16.91
CA LEU A 92 -9.24 -9.39 -17.59
C LEU A 92 -8.83 -10.83 -17.94
N ALA A 93 -9.02 -11.77 -17.02
CA ALA A 93 -8.76 -13.19 -17.25
C ALA A 93 -9.58 -13.73 -18.44
N ARG A 94 -10.89 -13.47 -18.44
CA ARG A 94 -11.80 -13.92 -19.51
C ARG A 94 -11.48 -13.30 -20.88
N ARG A 95 -10.85 -12.14 -20.91
CA ARG A 95 -10.41 -11.47 -22.15
C ARG A 95 -8.99 -11.85 -22.58
N GLY A 96 -8.32 -12.78 -21.90
CA GLY A 96 -6.92 -13.13 -22.17
C GLY A 96 -5.94 -12.00 -21.83
N GLN A 97 -6.35 -11.01 -21.04
CA GLN A 97 -5.57 -9.83 -20.66
C GLN A 97 -4.98 -9.96 -19.24
N GLY A 98 -4.66 -11.18 -18.81
CA GLY A 98 -4.18 -11.47 -17.45
C GLY A 98 -2.95 -10.66 -17.02
N ARG A 99 -2.08 -10.27 -17.97
CA ARG A 99 -0.91 -9.43 -17.69
C ARG A 99 -1.25 -8.08 -17.04
N TRP A 100 -2.48 -7.58 -17.21
CA TRP A 100 -2.95 -6.30 -16.68
C TRP A 100 -3.56 -6.38 -15.28
N MET A 101 -3.67 -7.58 -14.69
CA MET A 101 -4.27 -7.77 -13.37
C MET A 101 -3.59 -6.91 -12.30
N ALA A 102 -2.25 -6.89 -12.28
CA ALA A 102 -1.49 -6.07 -11.32
C ALA A 102 -1.75 -4.58 -11.45
N TRP A 103 -1.80 -4.07 -12.68
CA TRP A 103 -2.15 -2.68 -12.92
C TRP A 103 -3.57 -2.36 -12.44
N TRP A 104 -4.56 -3.23 -12.72
CA TRP A 104 -5.93 -3.03 -12.25
C TRP A 104 -6.03 -3.02 -10.72
N VAL A 105 -5.44 -4.01 -10.04
CA VAL A 105 -5.41 -4.06 -8.58
C VAL A 105 -4.72 -2.83 -8.01
N ALA A 106 -3.63 -2.37 -8.62
CA ALA A 106 -2.93 -1.16 -8.16
C ALA A 106 -3.78 0.09 -8.30
N VAL A 107 -4.58 0.22 -9.36
CA VAL A 107 -5.53 1.34 -9.53
C VAL A 107 -6.57 1.31 -8.41
N VAL A 108 -7.16 0.15 -8.12
CA VAL A 108 -8.13 0.02 -7.03
C VAL A 108 -7.49 0.37 -5.68
N VAL A 109 -6.28 -0.11 -5.41
CA VAL A 109 -5.53 0.21 -4.18
C VAL A 109 -5.17 1.70 -4.10
N ALA A 110 -4.77 2.34 -5.20
CA ALA A 110 -4.49 3.77 -5.22
C ALA A 110 -5.75 4.59 -4.90
N LEU A 111 -6.91 4.19 -5.42
CA LEU A 111 -8.19 4.82 -5.15
C LEU A 111 -8.69 4.56 -3.72
N HIS A 112 -8.39 3.39 -3.15
CA HIS A 112 -8.74 3.03 -1.77
C HIS A 112 -8.17 4.01 -0.72
N PHE A 113 -7.06 4.68 -1.03
CA PHE A 113 -6.51 5.70 -0.14
C PHE A 113 -7.40 6.92 0.05
N LEU A 114 -8.35 7.20 -0.87
CA LEU A 114 -9.30 8.31 -0.74
C LEU A 114 -10.32 8.08 0.39
N PRO A 115 -11.11 6.98 0.41
CA PRO A 115 -11.96 6.69 1.57
C PRO A 115 -11.15 6.45 2.83
N LEU A 116 -9.95 5.84 2.73
CA LEU A 116 -9.09 5.64 3.89
C LEU A 116 -8.69 6.97 4.55
N ALA A 117 -8.40 8.01 3.76
CA ALA A 117 -8.11 9.34 4.27
C ALA A 117 -9.27 9.93 5.09
N VAL A 118 -10.52 9.64 4.71
CA VAL A 118 -11.72 10.06 5.43
C VAL A 118 -11.88 9.27 6.72
N PHE A 119 -11.82 7.94 6.65
CA PHE A 119 -12.01 7.07 7.81
C PHE A 119 -10.92 7.24 8.88
N LEU A 120 -9.66 7.41 8.46
CA LEU A 120 -8.52 7.61 9.38
C LEU A 120 -8.26 9.08 9.73
N ARG A 121 -9.09 10.01 9.20
CA ARG A 121 -8.93 11.46 9.38
C ARG A 121 -7.51 11.95 9.04
N ASP A 122 -6.90 11.36 8.01
CA ASP A 122 -5.54 11.68 7.60
C ASP A 122 -5.47 12.01 6.10
N PRO A 123 -5.41 13.30 5.72
CA PRO A 123 -5.35 13.71 4.32
C PRO A 123 -4.03 13.33 3.63
N SER A 124 -2.98 12.97 4.37
CA SER A 124 -1.73 12.52 3.75
C SER A 124 -1.90 11.19 3.00
N LEU A 125 -2.88 10.37 3.39
CA LEU A 125 -3.25 9.15 2.68
C LEU A 125 -3.85 9.46 1.30
N ALA A 126 -4.73 10.46 1.21
CA ALA A 126 -5.26 10.89 -0.09
C ALA A 126 -4.14 11.39 -1.01
N GLY A 127 -3.17 12.13 -0.45
CA GLY A 127 -1.98 12.55 -1.17
C GLY A 127 -1.17 11.37 -1.73
N LEU A 128 -0.96 10.32 -0.93
CA LEU A 128 -0.31 9.08 -1.37
C LEU A 128 -1.10 8.41 -2.51
N GLY A 129 -2.42 8.29 -2.37
CA GLY A 129 -3.30 7.74 -3.40
C GLY A 129 -3.20 8.48 -4.73
N VAL A 130 -3.19 9.82 -4.69
CA VAL A 130 -3.02 10.67 -5.87
C VAL A 130 -1.66 10.45 -6.52
N VAL A 131 -0.57 10.42 -5.74
CA VAL A 131 0.77 10.13 -6.26
C VAL A 131 0.76 8.78 -6.97
N GLN A 132 0.24 7.74 -6.32
CA GLN A 132 0.18 6.39 -6.90
C GLN A 132 -0.64 6.37 -8.19
N ALA A 133 -1.82 6.98 -8.21
CA ALA A 133 -2.70 7.04 -9.37
C ALA A 133 -2.04 7.75 -10.56
N ILE A 134 -1.38 8.90 -10.33
CA ILE A 134 -0.64 9.62 -11.36
C ILE A 134 0.48 8.75 -11.92
N GLY A 135 1.26 8.09 -11.06
CA GLY A 135 2.33 7.21 -11.51
C GLY A 135 1.82 6.03 -12.34
N LEU A 136 0.71 5.41 -11.94
CA LEU A 136 0.06 4.34 -12.71
C LEU A 136 -0.45 4.82 -14.06
N ALA A 137 -1.02 6.03 -14.12
CA ALA A 137 -1.47 6.66 -15.36
C ALA A 137 -0.28 6.95 -16.30
N VAL A 138 0.83 7.47 -15.79
CA VAL A 138 2.05 7.69 -16.58
C VAL A 138 2.66 6.37 -17.07
N LEU A 139 2.62 5.31 -16.24
CA LEU A 139 3.16 4.00 -16.60
C LEU A 139 2.34 3.30 -17.69
N VAL A 140 1.03 3.57 -17.80
CA VAL A 140 0.13 2.85 -18.72
C VAL A 140 0.63 2.84 -20.17
N GLY A 141 1.16 3.97 -20.63
CA GLY A 141 1.71 4.11 -21.99
C GLY A 141 2.94 3.22 -22.23
N ARG A 142 3.81 3.06 -21.22
CA ARG A 142 4.96 2.16 -21.29
C ARG A 142 4.54 0.69 -21.20
N LEU A 143 3.57 0.39 -20.34
CA LEU A 143 3.01 -0.96 -20.17
C LEU A 143 2.31 -1.47 -21.43
N GLY A 144 1.71 -0.57 -22.21
CA GLY A 144 1.10 -0.89 -23.51
C GLY A 144 2.10 -1.33 -24.58
N ARG A 145 3.38 -0.96 -24.45
CA ARG A 145 4.42 -1.22 -25.46
C ARG A 145 5.16 -2.54 -25.27
N THR A 146 4.83 -3.30 -24.23
CA THR A 146 5.50 -4.59 -23.92
C THR A 146 4.47 -5.66 -23.61
N GLN A 147 4.85 -6.93 -23.80
CA GLN A 147 4.02 -8.09 -23.43
C GLN A 147 4.33 -8.63 -22.04
N ALA A 148 5.29 -8.01 -21.33
CA ALA A 148 5.65 -8.43 -19.98
C ALA A 148 4.48 -8.19 -19.00
N PRO A 149 4.42 -8.96 -17.90
CA PRO A 149 3.51 -8.70 -16.80
C PRO A 149 3.63 -7.26 -16.29
N THR A 150 2.49 -6.61 -16.05
CA THR A 150 2.47 -5.22 -15.57
C THR A 150 3.06 -5.07 -14.17
N SER A 151 2.95 -6.12 -13.36
CA SER A 151 3.52 -6.29 -12.02
C SER A 151 5.01 -5.94 -11.94
N ARG A 152 5.80 -6.25 -12.99
CA ARG A 152 7.22 -5.90 -13.11
C ARG A 152 7.52 -4.41 -12.88
N HIS A 153 6.58 -3.52 -13.20
CA HIS A 153 6.73 -2.07 -13.06
C HIS A 153 5.79 -1.50 -12.00
N VAL A 154 4.57 -2.02 -11.95
CA VAL A 154 3.55 -1.60 -10.99
C VAL A 154 3.93 -1.96 -9.56
N GLY A 155 4.45 -3.17 -9.33
CA GLY A 155 4.91 -3.63 -8.03
C GLY A 155 5.97 -2.72 -7.40
N PRO A 156 7.10 -2.45 -8.08
CA PRO A 156 8.10 -1.50 -7.61
C PRO A 156 7.54 -0.10 -7.34
N TRP A 157 6.65 0.42 -8.19
CA TRP A 157 6.06 1.74 -8.01
C TRP A 157 5.21 1.84 -6.74
N MET A 158 4.29 0.88 -6.56
CA MET A 158 3.45 0.81 -5.37
C MET A 158 4.29 0.56 -4.11
N GLY A 159 5.25 -0.38 -4.18
CA GLY A 159 6.13 -0.72 -3.07
C GLY A 159 7.01 0.45 -2.63
N VAL A 160 7.65 1.18 -3.57
CA VAL A 160 8.49 2.34 -3.23
C VAL A 160 7.67 3.47 -2.61
N THR A 161 6.51 3.80 -3.18
CA THR A 161 5.68 4.89 -2.64
C THR A 161 5.19 4.59 -1.23
N LEU A 162 4.76 3.36 -0.96
CA LEU A 162 4.39 2.90 0.39
C LEU A 162 5.58 2.91 1.34
N PHE A 163 6.72 2.40 0.89
CA PHE A 163 7.93 2.32 1.70
C PHE A 163 8.47 3.70 2.09
N VAL A 164 8.52 4.63 1.14
CA VAL A 164 8.90 6.03 1.39
C VAL A 164 7.93 6.69 2.36
N PHE A 165 6.62 6.50 2.17
CA PHE A 165 5.62 7.04 3.09
C PHE A 165 5.77 6.47 4.50
N ALA A 166 5.99 5.16 4.63
CA ALA A 166 6.23 4.50 5.91
C ALA A 166 7.51 5.02 6.58
N GLY A 167 8.58 5.26 5.82
CA GLY A 167 9.82 5.85 6.34
C GLY A 167 9.65 7.30 6.82
N ILE A 168 8.97 8.13 6.04
CA ILE A 168 8.63 9.51 6.45
C ILE A 168 7.75 9.48 7.71
N SER A 169 6.75 8.61 7.74
CA SER A 169 5.85 8.49 8.90
C SER A 169 6.56 7.93 10.12
N THR A 170 7.52 7.01 9.96
CA THR A 170 8.39 6.55 11.05
C THR A 170 9.18 7.71 11.64
N ALA A 171 9.78 8.56 10.82
CA ALA A 171 10.52 9.72 11.31
C ALA A 171 9.60 10.71 12.07
N ILE A 172 8.40 10.96 11.55
CA ILE A 172 7.41 11.82 12.22
C ILE A 172 6.96 11.19 13.54
N PHE A 173 6.66 9.89 13.56
CA PHE A 173 6.27 9.16 14.78
C PHE A 173 7.33 9.30 15.86
N LEU A 174 8.59 9.03 15.52
CA LEU A 174 9.71 9.14 16.47
C LEU A 174 9.90 10.58 16.98
N ALA A 175 9.67 11.58 16.14
CA ALA A 175 9.81 12.99 16.51
C ALA A 175 8.65 13.54 17.37
N THR A 176 7.45 12.98 17.24
CA THR A 176 6.22 13.52 17.86
C THR A 176 5.71 12.68 19.03
N ILE A 177 5.75 11.36 18.89
CA ILE A 177 5.26 10.39 19.88
C ILE A 177 6.44 9.82 20.70
N GLY A 178 7.63 9.80 20.11
CA GLY A 178 8.84 9.27 20.73
C GLY A 178 9.01 7.78 20.43
N SER A 179 9.41 7.03 21.45
CA SER A 179 9.74 5.61 21.30
C SER A 179 8.53 4.76 20.84
N PRO A 180 8.71 3.79 19.91
CA PRO A 180 7.68 2.81 19.56
C PRO A 180 7.29 1.90 20.74
N TRP A 181 8.10 1.86 21.80
CA TRP A 181 7.86 1.15 23.06
C TRP A 181 7.74 2.12 24.22
#